data_AF-A0A8T3N3F0-F1
#
_entry.id   AF-A0A8T3N3F0-F1
#
_cell.length_a   1.000
_cell.length_b   1.000
_cell.length_c   1.000
_cell.angle_alpha   90.00
_cell.angle_beta   90.00
_cell.angle_gamma   90.00
#
_symmetry.space_group_name_H-M   'P 1'
#
loop_
_entity.id
_entity.type
_entity.pdbx_description
1 polymer ?
#
loop_
_entity_poly.entity_id
_entity_poly.type
_entity_poly.pdbx_seq_one_letter_code
_entity_poly.pdbx_strand_id
1 'polypeptide(L)'
;MRGHRCSRAYSSCQPKKKETGMLKPPKIVSCILALAAALGMSALVSSAIHAQDTVAAQEDEGASSRGFAGAVFAMTNETADNRIVTYGRASDGTLTRLGSIRSTRGLGQGVDTDTQGPLRLSQDNRYLYAVNPGSDEISVFAVNGTRLKFIQQVYAGDQPLSLTLSGNLLYVLNGSVAGNGIGGFTVESDGTLTPLPDSFRDLSSPIAVPGDIEFSPNGSVILVTHKTTNALLSPQNVIDAFTVGADGYASATPIANASNGLRPFSLAFRDDDTLAVVESFNAFDNASAASSYELFDGGSLAVISGSVPNGQTDSCWVVVTEDQRYAYTANFGSGTISSYSFGPSGELTLIEGTAAFLGDTSQPVDLSLSDDGQFLYLLLRGTGAVAAFRIEDNGSLTSLGVVTGGLPVADGASGLAAY
;
A
#
# COMPACT_ATOMS: atom_id res chain seq x y z
N MET A 1 52.56 -66.04 -18.87
CA MET A 1 52.22 -67.46 -18.74
C MET A 1 51.92 -67.75 -17.27
N ARG A 2 50.75 -68.34 -17.00
CA ARG A 2 50.27 -69.15 -15.85
C ARG A 2 50.82 -68.84 -14.42
N GLY A 3 49.99 -68.72 -13.37
CA GLY A 3 48.62 -69.22 -13.24
C GLY A 3 47.84 -68.85 -11.98
N HIS A 4 46.54 -69.13 -12.13
CA HIS A 4 45.34 -69.24 -11.28
C HIS A 4 45.50 -69.67 -9.80
N ARG A 5 44.51 -69.60 -8.89
CA ARG A 5 43.17 -68.97 -8.66
C ARG A 5 42.77 -69.42 -7.23
N CYS A 6 41.99 -68.63 -6.49
CA CYS A 6 40.89 -69.03 -5.57
C CYS A 6 40.42 -67.76 -4.81
N SER A 7 39.21 -67.22 -5.00
CA SER A 7 37.86 -67.68 -4.62
C SER A 7 37.38 -67.14 -3.25
N ARG A 8 36.47 -66.15 -3.31
CA ARG A 8 35.30 -65.76 -2.45
C ARG A 8 35.30 -66.10 -0.95
N ALA A 9 34.96 -65.12 -0.09
CA ALA A 9 33.60 -64.89 0.44
C ALA A 9 33.55 -63.82 1.56
N TYR A 10 32.37 -63.20 1.71
CA TYR A 10 31.96 -62.08 2.56
C TYR A 10 31.99 -62.35 4.08
N SER A 11 32.33 -61.31 4.86
CA SER A 11 31.73 -60.97 6.17
C SER A 11 32.29 -59.62 6.64
N SER A 12 31.51 -58.54 6.54
CA SER A 12 31.89 -57.22 7.07
C SER A 12 31.21 -56.95 8.41
N CYS A 13 32.01 -56.95 9.47
CA CYS A 13 31.68 -56.44 10.79
C CYS A 13 32.08 -54.95 10.85
N GLN A 14 31.17 -54.09 11.29
CA GLN A 14 31.37 -52.64 11.50
C GLN A 14 32.48 -52.34 12.54
N PRO A 15 33.10 -51.14 12.48
CA PRO A 15 33.14 -50.34 13.69
C PRO A 15 32.93 -48.82 13.53
N LYS A 16 32.08 -48.31 14.43
CA LYS A 16 32.11 -47.05 15.22
C LYS A 16 32.46 -45.71 14.54
N LYS A 17 31.43 -44.87 14.45
CA LYS A 17 31.46 -43.41 14.20
C LYS A 17 32.17 -42.65 15.34
N LYS A 18 32.97 -41.66 14.95
CA LYS A 18 33.45 -40.55 15.81
C LYS A 18 32.33 -39.51 15.98
N GLU A 19 32.17 -39.03 17.21
CA GLU A 19 31.37 -37.85 17.55
C GLU A 19 32.06 -36.57 17.08
N THR A 20 31.31 -35.68 16.44
CA THR A 20 31.70 -34.28 16.18
C THR A 20 30.54 -33.39 16.61
N GLY A 21 30.88 -32.33 17.36
CA GLY A 21 29.95 -31.46 18.07
C GLY A 21 28.97 -30.67 17.19
N MET A 22 27.85 -30.35 17.83
CA MET A 22 26.72 -29.54 17.37
C MET A 22 27.10 -28.15 16.83
N LEU A 23 26.69 -27.88 15.59
CA LEU A 23 26.30 -26.54 15.13
C LEU A 23 24.77 -26.50 15.07
N LYS A 24 24.14 -25.55 15.78
CA LYS A 24 22.69 -25.34 15.76
C LYS A 24 22.28 -24.63 14.46
N PRO A 25 21.19 -25.04 13.78
CA PRO A 25 20.67 -24.31 12.62
C PRO A 25 19.86 -23.07 13.05
N PRO A 26 19.73 -22.06 12.18
CA PRO A 26 18.88 -20.89 12.45
C PRO A 26 17.39 -21.28 12.41
N LYS A 27 16.59 -20.61 13.23
CA LYS A 27 15.14 -20.83 13.35
C LYS A 27 14.44 -20.25 12.12
N ILE A 28 13.94 -21.13 11.26
CA ILE A 28 12.92 -20.79 10.26
C ILE A 28 11.59 -20.70 11.01
N VAL A 29 11.03 -19.50 11.16
CA VAL A 29 9.65 -19.32 11.61
C VAL A 29 8.77 -19.44 10.36
N SER A 30 8.19 -20.62 10.19
CA SER A 30 7.19 -20.88 9.16
C SER A 30 5.81 -20.66 9.80
N CYS A 31 5.11 -19.58 9.43
CA CYS A 31 3.69 -19.41 9.78
C CYS A 31 2.85 -20.07 8.70
N ILE A 32 2.40 -21.29 8.98
CA ILE A 32 1.39 -22.03 8.22
C ILE A 32 0.01 -21.51 8.64
N LEU A 33 -0.85 -21.25 7.64
CA LEU A 33 -2.29 -20.97 7.78
C LEU A 33 -2.97 -21.98 8.72
N ALA A 34 -3.73 -21.49 9.70
CA ALA A 34 -4.67 -22.29 10.45
C ALA A 34 -6.11 -21.84 10.16
N LEU A 35 -6.79 -22.59 9.29
CA LEU A 35 -8.25 -22.65 9.23
C LEU A 35 -8.73 -23.50 10.42
N ALA A 36 -9.60 -22.95 11.28
CA ALA A 36 -10.32 -23.75 12.25
C ALA A 36 -11.79 -23.31 12.33
N ALA A 37 -12.67 -24.20 11.88
CA ALA A 37 -14.11 -24.15 12.11
C ALA A 37 -14.43 -24.62 13.54
N ALA A 38 -15.37 -23.94 14.21
CA ALA A 38 -15.99 -24.45 15.44
C ALA A 38 -17.50 -24.19 15.43
N LEU A 39 -18.27 -25.28 15.41
CA LEU A 39 -19.71 -25.34 15.72
C LEU A 39 -19.87 -25.91 17.13
N GLY A 40 -20.73 -25.30 17.97
CA GLY A 40 -21.26 -25.97 19.17
C GLY A 40 -21.63 -25.07 20.36
N MET A 41 -22.92 -24.76 20.46
CA MET A 41 -23.67 -23.96 21.46
C MET A 41 -23.35 -24.14 22.97
N SER A 42 -23.58 -23.07 23.73
CA SER A 42 -24.44 -23.08 24.94
C SER A 42 -24.89 -21.66 25.33
N ALA A 43 -26.21 -21.48 25.45
CA ALA A 43 -26.86 -20.26 25.88
C ALA A 43 -27.01 -20.22 27.41
N LEU A 44 -26.70 -19.08 28.03
CA LEU A 44 -27.19 -18.69 29.35
C LEU A 44 -27.51 -17.19 29.32
N VAL A 45 -28.80 -16.89 29.42
CA VAL A 45 -29.35 -15.54 29.54
C VAL A 45 -29.17 -15.09 31.00
N SER A 46 -28.55 -13.94 31.21
CA SER A 46 -28.66 -13.22 32.48
C SER A 46 -28.82 -11.73 32.20
N SER A 47 -29.97 -11.21 32.60
CA SER A 47 -30.40 -9.84 32.42
C SER A 47 -29.85 -8.96 33.55
N ALA A 48 -29.21 -7.83 33.24
CA ALA A 48 -29.16 -6.68 34.15
C ALA A 48 -28.80 -5.36 33.43
N ILE A 49 -29.83 -4.51 33.27
CA ILE A 49 -29.91 -3.08 33.62
C ILE A 49 -28.84 -2.10 33.04
N HIS A 50 -29.32 -1.31 32.07
CA HIS A 50 -29.11 0.13 31.83
C HIS A 50 -27.94 0.85 32.51
N ALA A 51 -27.00 1.33 31.69
CA ALA A 51 -26.44 2.67 31.80
C ALA A 51 -26.27 3.24 30.38
N GLN A 52 -27.11 4.22 30.03
CA GLN A 52 -26.93 5.05 28.84
C GLN A 52 -25.84 6.08 29.14
N ASP A 53 -24.60 5.79 28.80
CA ASP A 53 -23.57 6.82 28.69
C ASP A 53 -23.70 7.48 27.33
N THR A 54 -24.56 8.51 27.28
CA THR A 54 -24.57 9.48 26.19
C THR A 54 -23.33 10.35 26.33
N VAL A 55 -22.21 9.90 25.77
CA VAL A 55 -21.07 10.79 25.52
C VAL A 55 -21.47 11.64 24.32
N ALA A 56 -22.09 12.79 24.60
CA ALA A 56 -22.22 13.84 23.62
C ALA A 56 -20.82 14.19 23.13
N ALA A 57 -20.57 13.97 21.83
CA ALA A 57 -19.37 14.42 21.16
C ALA A 57 -19.28 15.94 21.33
N GLN A 58 -18.38 16.40 22.21
CA GLN A 58 -17.95 17.78 22.19
C GLN A 58 -17.11 17.95 20.93
N GLU A 59 -17.67 18.67 19.95
CA GLU A 59 -16.89 19.25 18.87
C GLU A 59 -15.87 20.19 19.49
N ASP A 60 -14.62 19.75 19.56
CA ASP A 60 -13.49 20.57 19.98
C ASP A 60 -13.23 21.63 18.90
N GLU A 61 -13.94 22.75 19.01
CA GLU A 61 -13.62 24.03 18.37
C GLU A 61 -12.36 24.61 19.04
N GLY A 62 -11.19 24.01 18.77
CA GLY A 62 -10.00 24.21 19.62
C GLY A 62 -8.63 24.30 18.95
N ALA A 63 -8.53 24.43 17.62
CA ALA A 63 -7.31 24.92 16.96
C ALA A 63 -7.72 25.69 15.69
N SER A 64 -7.35 26.96 15.59
CA SER A 64 -7.72 27.77 14.43
C SER A 64 -7.08 27.17 13.16
N SER A 65 -7.90 26.83 12.16
CA SER A 65 -7.45 26.48 10.81
C SER A 65 -6.69 27.62 10.10
N ARG A 66 -6.65 28.81 10.70
CA ARG A 66 -5.92 29.97 10.24
C ARG A 66 -4.45 29.87 10.68
N GLY A 67 -3.61 29.22 9.88
CA GLY A 67 -2.17 29.25 10.11
C GLY A 67 -1.36 28.14 9.45
N PHE A 68 -1.99 27.05 9.01
CA PHE A 68 -1.30 25.97 8.31
C PHE A 68 -1.25 26.23 6.81
N ALA A 69 -0.15 25.81 6.18
CA ALA A 69 0.06 25.88 4.74
C ALA A 69 -0.69 24.75 4.01
N GLY A 70 -0.92 23.63 4.70
CA GLY A 70 -1.61 22.45 4.17
C GLY A 70 -2.05 21.51 5.29
N ALA A 71 -2.36 20.27 4.94
CA ALA A 71 -2.75 19.25 5.90
C ALA A 71 -2.23 17.86 5.51
N VAL A 72 -2.10 16.99 6.51
CA VAL A 72 -1.88 15.56 6.32
C VAL A 72 -3.01 14.81 7.02
N PHE A 73 -3.58 13.83 6.34
CA PHE A 73 -4.64 12.96 6.82
C PHE A 73 -4.13 11.53 6.84
N ALA A 74 -4.29 10.85 7.98
CA ALA A 74 -3.91 9.45 8.14
C ALA A 74 -5.12 8.65 8.61
N MET A 75 -5.33 7.46 8.05
CA MET A 75 -6.49 6.63 8.35
C MET A 75 -6.13 5.49 9.32
N THR A 76 -6.98 5.30 10.34
CA THR A 76 -6.73 4.35 11.44
C THR A 76 -6.96 2.90 11.03
N ASN A 77 -7.83 2.67 10.05
CA ASN A 77 -8.24 1.36 9.56
C ASN A 77 -8.78 0.43 10.67
N GLU A 78 -9.38 0.99 11.71
CA GLU A 78 -9.94 0.23 12.85
C GLU A 78 -11.22 -0.52 12.46
N THR A 79 -11.36 -1.75 12.96
CA THR A 79 -12.50 -2.66 12.63
C THR A 79 -13.84 -2.24 13.21
N ALA A 80 -13.85 -1.43 14.28
CA ALA A 80 -15.07 -1.02 14.96
C ALA A 80 -15.57 0.38 14.52
N ASP A 81 -14.66 1.25 14.11
CA ASP A 81 -14.94 2.61 13.65
C ASP A 81 -13.68 3.14 12.96
N ASN A 82 -13.63 3.06 11.64
CA ASN A 82 -12.50 3.59 10.89
C ASN A 82 -12.51 5.12 10.96
N ARG A 83 -11.35 5.72 11.18
CA ARG A 83 -11.22 7.14 11.47
C ARG A 83 -10.08 7.78 10.69
N ILE A 84 -10.19 9.08 10.51
CA ILE A 84 -9.16 9.93 9.91
C ILE A 84 -8.60 10.84 11.01
N VAL A 85 -7.30 10.75 11.22
CA VAL A 85 -6.50 11.62 12.08
C VAL A 85 -5.95 12.75 11.21
N THR A 86 -6.09 14.00 11.67
CA THR A 86 -5.60 15.17 10.93
C THR A 86 -4.39 15.81 11.59
N TYR A 87 -3.43 16.20 10.75
CA TYR A 87 -2.26 16.98 11.12
C TYR A 87 -2.28 18.29 10.33
N GLY A 88 -2.05 19.41 11.01
CA GLY A 88 -1.79 20.68 10.35
C GLY A 88 -0.34 20.72 9.86
N ARG A 89 -0.14 21.06 8.59
CA ARG A 89 1.17 21.19 7.96
C ARG A 89 1.61 22.65 7.98
N ALA A 90 2.72 22.95 8.65
CA ALA A 90 3.33 24.28 8.55
C ALA A 90 3.98 24.49 7.18
N SER A 91 4.32 25.73 6.84
CA SER A 91 4.99 26.06 5.58
C SER A 91 6.41 25.49 5.47
N ASP A 92 7.04 25.13 6.60
CA ASP A 92 8.33 24.44 6.65
C ASP A 92 8.20 22.91 6.64
N GLY A 93 6.97 22.40 6.45
CA GLY A 93 6.66 20.98 6.37
C GLY A 93 6.47 20.28 7.71
N THR A 94 6.73 20.96 8.84
CA THR A 94 6.55 20.36 10.17
C THR A 94 5.07 20.09 10.45
N LEU A 95 4.80 19.00 11.16
CA LEU A 95 3.44 18.56 11.47
C LEU A 95 3.05 18.89 12.91
N THR A 96 1.82 19.35 13.08
CA THR A 96 1.15 19.43 14.38
C THR A 96 -0.10 18.56 14.34
N ARG A 97 -0.13 17.49 15.15
CA ARG A 97 -1.34 16.68 15.30
C ARG A 97 -2.47 17.53 15.87
N LEU A 98 -3.62 17.50 15.22
CA LEU A 98 -4.81 18.18 15.69
C LEU A 98 -5.67 17.22 16.53
N GLY A 99 -6.44 17.76 17.47
CA GLY A 99 -7.42 16.97 18.24
C GLY A 99 -8.56 16.42 17.39
N SER A 100 -8.72 16.91 16.15
CA SER A 100 -9.76 16.45 15.23
C SER A 100 -9.46 15.05 14.72
N ILE A 101 -10.25 14.10 15.20
CA ILE A 101 -10.43 12.78 14.62
C ILE A 101 -11.83 12.74 14.00
N ARG A 102 -11.97 12.12 12.83
CA ARG A 102 -13.24 12.07 12.08
C ARG A 102 -13.56 10.63 11.73
N SER A 103 -14.71 10.13 12.19
CA SER A 103 -15.20 8.82 11.77
C SER A 103 -15.50 8.83 10.27
N THR A 104 -15.08 7.78 9.58
CA THR A 104 -15.49 7.49 8.19
C THR A 104 -16.93 7.02 8.13
N ARG A 105 -17.53 6.61 9.27
CA ARG A 105 -18.83 5.92 9.38
C ARG A 105 -18.85 4.52 8.75
N GLY A 106 -17.70 4.05 8.29
CA GLY A 106 -17.49 2.68 7.83
C GLY A 106 -16.54 1.91 8.76
N LEU A 107 -16.32 0.65 8.42
CA LEU A 107 -15.44 -0.24 9.18
C LEU A 107 -14.14 -0.49 8.40
N GLY A 108 -13.02 -0.49 9.12
CA GLY A 108 -11.71 -0.77 8.56
C GLY A 108 -11.47 -2.27 8.39
N GLN A 109 -10.19 -2.63 8.29
CA GLN A 109 -9.60 -3.97 8.17
C GLN A 109 -10.41 -5.03 7.37
N GLY A 110 -10.13 -5.13 6.08
CA GLY A 110 -10.51 -6.28 5.25
C GLY A 110 -9.51 -7.44 5.36
N VAL A 111 -9.49 -8.32 4.35
CA VAL A 111 -8.57 -9.46 4.28
C VAL A 111 -7.11 -9.06 4.05
N ASP A 112 -6.88 -7.88 3.49
CA ASP A 112 -5.56 -7.32 3.23
C ASP A 112 -5.55 -5.82 3.57
N THR A 113 -4.49 -5.35 4.21
CA THR A 113 -4.30 -3.95 4.60
C THR A 113 -3.06 -3.32 3.98
N ASP A 114 -2.30 -4.11 3.23
CA ASP A 114 -1.01 -3.73 2.66
C ASP A 114 -1.24 -3.30 1.21
N THR A 115 -1.94 -2.19 1.03
CA THR A 115 -2.18 -1.54 -0.26
C THR A 115 -1.72 -0.10 -0.23
N GLN A 116 -1.38 0.43 -1.40
CA GLN A 116 -1.14 1.86 -1.60
C GLN A 116 -2.44 2.54 -2.00
N GLY A 117 -2.67 3.77 -1.54
CA GLY A 117 -3.83 4.58 -1.94
C GLY A 117 -5.22 4.24 -1.35
N PRO A 118 -5.38 3.69 -0.12
CA PRO A 118 -6.71 3.54 0.48
C PRO A 118 -7.35 4.90 0.91
N LEU A 119 -6.54 5.96 0.97
CA LEU A 119 -6.97 7.33 1.24
C LEU A 119 -6.40 8.25 0.15
N ARG A 120 -7.24 8.96 -0.62
CA ARG A 120 -6.77 9.92 -1.63
C ARG A 120 -7.54 11.24 -1.58
N LEU A 121 -6.84 12.33 -1.83
CA LEU A 121 -7.43 13.64 -2.10
C LEU A 121 -7.87 13.75 -3.57
N SER A 122 -8.87 14.58 -3.85
CA SER A 122 -9.08 15.09 -5.21
C SER A 122 -7.90 15.97 -5.63
N GLN A 123 -7.66 16.09 -6.93
CA GLN A 123 -6.55 16.90 -7.49
C GLN A 123 -6.57 18.38 -7.05
N ASP A 124 -7.74 18.92 -6.71
CA ASP A 124 -7.91 20.28 -6.20
C ASP A 124 -7.93 20.38 -4.66
N ASN A 125 -7.66 19.28 -3.97
CA ASN A 125 -7.64 19.13 -2.51
C ASN A 125 -8.95 19.54 -1.82
N ARG A 126 -10.07 19.54 -2.55
CA ARG A 126 -11.39 19.88 -2.02
C ARG A 126 -12.14 18.70 -1.44
N TYR A 127 -11.78 17.48 -1.81
CA TYR A 127 -12.43 16.26 -1.36
C TYR A 127 -11.41 15.20 -0.94
N LEU A 128 -11.79 14.38 0.02
CA LEU A 128 -11.01 13.25 0.52
C LEU A 128 -11.87 11.99 0.47
N TYR A 129 -11.35 10.94 -0.14
CA TYR A 129 -12.00 9.65 -0.34
C TYR A 129 -11.28 8.58 0.46
N ALA A 130 -12.02 7.87 1.31
CA ALA A 130 -11.49 6.85 2.20
C ALA A 130 -12.21 5.52 1.96
N VAL A 131 -11.48 4.45 1.66
CA VAL A 131 -12.04 3.10 1.60
C VAL A 131 -12.29 2.53 2.99
N ASN A 132 -13.36 1.75 3.14
CA ASN A 132 -13.74 1.03 4.35
C ASN A 132 -13.94 -0.44 4.01
N PRO A 133 -12.86 -1.24 4.00
CA PRO A 133 -12.92 -2.61 3.54
C PRO A 133 -13.79 -3.52 4.41
N GLY A 134 -13.97 -3.22 5.70
CA GLY A 134 -14.80 -4.04 6.59
C GLY A 134 -16.31 -3.78 6.45
N SER A 135 -16.70 -2.70 5.77
CA SER A 135 -18.10 -2.35 5.51
C SER A 135 -18.43 -2.18 4.03
N ASP A 136 -17.51 -2.55 3.13
CA ASP A 136 -17.70 -2.57 1.68
C ASP A 136 -18.03 -1.18 1.06
N GLU A 137 -17.49 -0.10 1.63
CA GLU A 137 -17.90 1.27 1.29
C GLU A 137 -16.73 2.24 1.09
N ILE A 138 -17.00 3.33 0.36
CA ILE A 138 -16.17 4.54 0.34
C ILE A 138 -16.88 5.64 1.12
N SER A 139 -16.12 6.37 1.95
CA SER A 139 -16.56 7.60 2.61
C SER A 139 -15.95 8.82 1.94
N VAL A 140 -16.78 9.84 1.71
CA VAL A 140 -16.42 11.10 1.05
C VAL A 140 -16.48 12.25 2.05
N PHE A 141 -15.45 13.09 2.07
CA PHE A 141 -15.39 14.29 2.88
C PHE A 141 -15.09 15.53 2.03
N ALA A 142 -15.74 16.65 2.33
CA ALA A 142 -15.29 17.97 1.92
C ALA A 142 -14.12 18.38 2.82
N VAL A 143 -13.08 18.91 2.19
CA VAL A 143 -11.86 19.41 2.82
C VAL A 143 -11.92 20.93 2.86
N ASN A 144 -11.66 21.51 4.04
CA ASN A 144 -11.50 22.95 4.24
C ASN A 144 -10.30 23.20 5.15
N GLY A 145 -9.12 23.34 4.54
CA GLY A 145 -7.86 23.32 5.27
C GLY A 145 -7.75 22.00 6.03
N THR A 146 -7.53 22.10 7.33
CA THR A 146 -7.45 20.93 8.22
C THR A 146 -8.80 20.37 8.68
N ARG A 147 -9.93 20.90 8.20
CA ARG A 147 -11.26 20.44 8.61
C ARG A 147 -11.86 19.52 7.56
N LEU A 148 -12.33 18.36 7.99
CA LEU A 148 -13.12 17.43 7.17
C LEU A 148 -14.61 17.51 7.55
N LYS A 149 -15.47 17.62 6.54
CA LYS A 149 -16.93 17.50 6.66
C LYS A 149 -17.39 16.31 5.85
N PHE A 150 -17.95 15.30 6.52
CA PHE A 150 -18.54 14.14 5.85
C PHE A 150 -19.64 14.58 4.87
N ILE A 151 -19.64 13.99 3.67
CA ILE A 151 -20.62 14.23 2.60
C ILE A 151 -21.43 12.97 2.33
N GLN A 152 -20.76 11.85 2.09
CA GLN A 152 -21.39 10.63 1.56
C GLN A 152 -20.69 9.38 2.07
N GLN A 153 -21.46 8.29 2.15
CA GLN A 153 -20.98 6.91 2.24
C GLN A 153 -21.70 6.14 1.14
N VAL A 154 -20.94 5.39 0.36
CA VAL A 154 -21.44 4.69 -0.84
C VAL A 154 -20.84 3.29 -0.91
N TYR A 155 -21.66 2.31 -1.25
CA TYR A 155 -21.18 0.94 -1.48
C TYR A 155 -20.17 0.91 -2.63
N ALA A 156 -19.06 0.23 -2.40
CA ALA A 156 -17.89 0.25 -3.28
C ALA A 156 -17.41 -1.15 -3.70
N GLY A 157 -18.25 -2.17 -3.53
CA GLY A 157 -17.89 -3.55 -3.81
C GLY A 157 -17.31 -4.27 -2.58
N ASP A 158 -17.09 -5.57 -2.72
CA ASP A 158 -16.58 -6.43 -1.65
C ASP A 158 -15.15 -6.02 -1.28
N GLN A 159 -14.96 -5.54 -0.05
CA GLN A 159 -13.69 -5.09 0.53
C GLN A 159 -12.86 -4.17 -0.39
N PRO A 160 -13.26 -2.88 -0.53
CA PRO A 160 -12.45 -1.89 -1.24
C PRO A 160 -11.12 -1.64 -0.53
N LEU A 161 -10.01 -1.82 -1.23
CA LEU A 161 -8.65 -1.78 -0.67
C LEU A 161 -7.85 -0.54 -1.07
N SER A 162 -8.13 0.03 -2.24
CA SER A 162 -7.43 1.20 -2.78
C SER A 162 -8.30 1.91 -3.80
N LEU A 163 -8.02 3.18 -4.07
CA LEU A 163 -8.70 3.94 -5.11
C LEU A 163 -7.74 4.89 -5.83
N THR A 164 -8.11 5.24 -7.05
CA THR A 164 -7.41 6.20 -7.90
C THR A 164 -8.41 7.08 -8.64
N LEU A 165 -7.99 8.28 -9.06
CA LEU A 165 -8.85 9.28 -9.69
C LEU A 165 -8.21 9.82 -10.97
N SER A 166 -9.05 10.11 -11.97
CA SER A 166 -8.65 10.90 -13.14
C SER A 166 -9.84 11.69 -13.68
N GLY A 167 -9.71 13.02 -13.72
CA GLY A 167 -10.81 13.90 -14.11
C GLY A 167 -12.05 13.70 -13.23
N ASN A 168 -13.17 13.31 -13.85
CA ASN A 168 -14.43 13.01 -13.18
C ASN A 168 -14.64 11.51 -12.91
N LEU A 169 -13.59 10.68 -12.99
CA LEU A 169 -13.66 9.26 -12.73
C LEU A 169 -12.90 8.91 -11.46
N LEU A 170 -13.46 7.97 -10.70
CA LEU A 170 -12.79 7.28 -9.60
C LEU A 170 -12.95 5.78 -9.84
N TYR A 171 -11.84 5.04 -9.74
CA TYR A 171 -11.88 3.59 -9.72
C TYR A 171 -11.38 3.07 -8.38
N VAL A 172 -12.06 2.04 -7.87
CA VAL A 172 -11.74 1.36 -6.62
C VAL A 172 -11.26 -0.05 -6.95
N LEU A 173 -10.21 -0.49 -6.26
CA LEU A 173 -9.70 -1.84 -6.29
C LEU A 173 -10.34 -2.64 -5.15
N ASN A 174 -11.11 -3.65 -5.51
CA ASN A 174 -11.72 -4.60 -4.58
C ASN A 174 -10.89 -5.87 -4.50
N GLY A 175 -10.74 -6.41 -3.29
CA GLY A 175 -10.06 -7.69 -3.12
C GLY A 175 -10.50 -8.43 -1.87
N SER A 176 -11.09 -9.61 -2.07
CA SER A 176 -11.52 -10.52 -1.02
C SER A 176 -11.17 -11.97 -1.36
N VAL A 177 -11.50 -12.91 -0.46
CA VAL A 177 -11.39 -14.34 -0.76
C VAL A 177 -12.40 -14.82 -1.82
N ALA A 178 -13.43 -14.02 -2.12
CA ALA A 178 -14.46 -14.36 -3.10
C ALA A 178 -14.11 -13.90 -4.52
N GLY A 179 -13.28 -12.85 -4.66
CA GLY A 179 -12.85 -12.33 -5.95
C GLY A 179 -12.11 -11.00 -5.82
N ASN A 180 -11.43 -10.60 -6.90
CA ASN A 180 -10.67 -9.36 -6.98
C ASN A 180 -10.95 -8.66 -8.32
N GLY A 181 -11.04 -7.34 -8.31
CA GLY A 181 -11.36 -6.57 -9.50
C GLY A 181 -11.40 -5.08 -9.25
N ILE A 182 -11.76 -4.31 -10.29
CA ILE A 182 -11.92 -2.86 -10.21
C ILE A 182 -13.37 -2.45 -10.47
N GLY A 183 -13.87 -1.46 -9.75
CA GLY A 183 -15.20 -0.86 -9.94
C GLY A 183 -15.10 0.65 -10.15
N GLY A 184 -15.98 1.21 -10.99
CA GLY A 184 -15.92 2.60 -11.41
C GLY A 184 -17.03 3.47 -10.85
N PHE A 185 -16.72 4.75 -10.65
CA PHE A 185 -17.62 5.82 -10.23
C PHE A 185 -17.40 7.06 -11.08
N THR A 186 -18.47 7.82 -11.29
CA THR A 186 -18.37 9.25 -11.66
C THR A 186 -18.24 10.07 -10.38
N VAL A 187 -17.31 11.03 -10.39
CA VAL A 187 -17.13 12.05 -9.37
C VAL A 187 -17.93 13.28 -9.78
N GLU A 188 -18.93 13.62 -8.97
CA GLU A 188 -19.79 14.77 -9.16
C GLU A 188 -19.09 16.07 -8.72
N SER A 189 -19.62 17.21 -9.16
CA SER A 189 -19.03 18.53 -8.85
C SER A 189 -18.98 18.88 -7.35
N ASP A 190 -19.81 18.23 -6.53
CA ASP A 190 -19.83 18.35 -5.07
C ASP A 190 -18.98 17.28 -4.35
N GLY A 191 -18.20 16.52 -5.12
CA GLY A 191 -17.32 15.44 -4.65
C GLY A 191 -18.04 14.12 -4.40
N THR A 192 -19.37 14.07 -4.52
CA THR A 192 -20.09 12.80 -4.34
C THR A 192 -19.77 11.82 -5.48
N LEU A 193 -19.93 10.54 -5.20
CA LEU A 193 -19.69 9.44 -6.12
C LEU A 193 -21.01 8.83 -6.58
N THR A 194 -21.17 8.74 -7.89
CA THR A 194 -22.24 8.00 -8.55
C THR A 194 -21.65 6.73 -9.16
N PRO A 195 -22.10 5.52 -8.77
CA PRO A 195 -21.59 4.28 -9.36
C PRO A 195 -21.76 4.25 -10.88
N LEU A 196 -20.74 3.83 -11.62
CA LEU A 196 -20.90 3.46 -13.03
C LEU A 196 -21.56 2.07 -13.09
N PRO A 197 -22.78 1.94 -13.62
CA PRO A 197 -23.48 0.65 -13.67
C PRO A 197 -22.70 -0.37 -14.49
N ASP A 198 -22.64 -1.62 -14.01
CA ASP A 198 -21.95 -2.73 -14.70
C ASP A 198 -20.46 -2.44 -15.02
N SER A 199 -19.79 -1.64 -14.19
CA SER A 199 -18.38 -1.26 -14.35
C SER A 199 -17.37 -2.25 -13.76
N PHE A 200 -17.81 -3.22 -12.97
CA PHE A 200 -16.89 -4.16 -12.32
C PHE A 200 -16.11 -4.98 -13.35
N ARG A 201 -14.78 -5.07 -13.20
CA ARG A 201 -13.88 -5.84 -14.05
C ARG A 201 -13.02 -6.76 -13.20
N ASP A 202 -13.02 -8.04 -13.51
CA ASP A 202 -12.13 -9.01 -12.86
C ASP A 202 -10.67 -8.74 -13.23
N LEU A 203 -9.78 -9.00 -12.28
CA LEU A 203 -8.34 -9.10 -12.56
C LEU A 203 -8.04 -10.35 -13.39
N SER A 204 -6.91 -10.34 -14.10
CA SER A 204 -6.46 -11.44 -14.97
C SER A 204 -6.20 -12.74 -14.21
N SER A 205 -5.99 -12.67 -12.89
CA SER A 205 -5.79 -13.83 -12.03
C SER A 205 -6.81 -13.87 -10.88
N PRO A 206 -7.56 -14.98 -10.72
CA PRO A 206 -8.55 -15.11 -9.64
C PRO A 206 -7.90 -15.29 -8.26
N ILE A 207 -6.60 -15.61 -8.20
CA ILE A 207 -5.82 -15.73 -6.96
C ILE A 207 -4.90 -14.53 -6.73
N ALA A 208 -5.09 -13.45 -7.49
CA ALA A 208 -4.35 -12.22 -7.29
C ALA A 208 -4.51 -11.73 -5.84
N VAL A 209 -3.44 -11.14 -5.32
CA VAL A 209 -3.50 -10.36 -4.09
C VAL A 209 -3.24 -8.93 -4.53
N PRO A 210 -4.26 -8.06 -4.64
CA PRO A 210 -4.09 -6.74 -5.25
C PRO A 210 -3.18 -5.85 -4.39
N GLY A 211 -2.25 -5.12 -5.01
CA GLY A 211 -1.32 -4.24 -4.30
C GLY A 211 -1.68 -2.76 -4.40
N ASP A 212 -1.96 -2.30 -5.60
CA ASP A 212 -2.18 -0.89 -5.91
C ASP A 212 -3.03 -0.75 -7.18
N ILE A 213 -3.70 0.39 -7.32
CA ILE A 213 -4.43 0.81 -8.51
C ILE A 213 -4.06 2.24 -8.83
N GLU A 214 -3.71 2.54 -10.08
CA GLU A 214 -3.43 3.92 -10.49
C GLU A 214 -3.86 4.18 -11.93
N PHE A 215 -4.45 5.34 -12.17
CA PHE A 215 -4.62 5.87 -13.53
C PHE A 215 -3.28 6.30 -14.12
N SER A 216 -3.11 6.10 -15.42
CA SER A 216 -2.09 6.82 -16.19
C SER A 216 -2.33 8.34 -16.08
N PRO A 217 -1.28 9.18 -16.22
CA PRO A 217 -1.40 10.64 -16.14
C PRO A 217 -2.51 11.22 -17.02
N ASN A 218 -2.70 10.66 -18.22
CA ASN A 218 -3.74 11.08 -19.16
C ASN A 218 -5.14 10.46 -18.92
N GLY A 219 -5.28 9.57 -17.92
CA GLY A 219 -6.53 8.91 -17.55
C GLY A 219 -7.00 7.79 -18.48
N SER A 220 -6.22 7.44 -19.51
CA SER A 220 -6.63 6.47 -20.54
C SER A 220 -6.37 5.01 -20.17
N VAL A 221 -5.56 4.74 -19.15
CA VAL A 221 -5.24 3.40 -18.68
C VAL A 221 -5.32 3.36 -17.15
N ILE A 222 -5.81 2.27 -16.59
CA ILE A 222 -5.72 1.94 -15.16
C ILE A 222 -4.77 0.75 -15.03
N LEU A 223 -3.75 0.87 -14.18
CA LEU A 223 -2.85 -0.22 -13.83
C LEU A 223 -3.20 -0.80 -12.46
N VAL A 224 -3.07 -2.12 -12.33
CA VAL A 224 -3.23 -2.85 -11.06
C VAL A 224 -2.06 -3.81 -10.85
N THR A 225 -1.40 -3.74 -9.68
CA THR A 225 -0.32 -4.68 -9.32
C THR A 225 -0.85 -5.93 -8.62
N HIS A 226 -0.25 -7.08 -8.91
CA HIS A 226 -0.55 -8.35 -8.25
C HIS A 226 0.60 -8.82 -7.34
N LYS A 227 0.40 -8.78 -6.02
CA LYS A 227 1.35 -9.21 -4.98
C LYS A 227 1.43 -10.73 -4.79
N THR A 228 1.29 -11.53 -5.86
CA THR A 228 1.23 -12.99 -5.72
C THR A 228 2.58 -13.57 -5.26
N THR A 229 2.52 -14.59 -4.38
CA THR A 229 3.70 -15.10 -3.63
C THR A 229 4.19 -16.47 -4.10
N ASN A 230 3.48 -17.15 -5.01
CA ASN A 230 3.74 -18.56 -5.31
C ASN A 230 4.38 -18.77 -6.69
N ALA A 231 5.72 -18.78 -6.70
CA ALA A 231 6.52 -19.11 -7.88
C ALA A 231 6.29 -20.54 -8.43
N LEU A 232 5.70 -21.46 -7.65
CA LEU A 232 5.46 -22.85 -8.05
C LEU A 232 4.11 -23.08 -8.75
N LEU A 233 3.19 -22.10 -8.73
CA LEU A 233 1.86 -22.23 -9.35
C LEU A 233 1.66 -21.34 -10.59
N SER A 234 2.56 -20.40 -10.91
CA SER A 234 2.56 -19.66 -12.18
C SER A 234 3.70 -18.62 -12.27
N PRO A 235 4.10 -18.15 -13.48
CA PRO A 235 4.93 -16.96 -13.65
C PRO A 235 4.13 -15.64 -13.44
N GLN A 236 3.47 -15.47 -12.28
CA GLN A 236 2.39 -14.49 -12.07
C GLN A 236 2.80 -13.15 -11.41
N ASN A 237 4.02 -12.66 -11.63
CA ASN A 237 4.29 -11.25 -11.32
C ASN A 237 3.65 -10.42 -12.43
N VAL A 238 2.43 -9.94 -12.19
CA VAL A 238 1.59 -9.30 -13.20
C VAL A 238 1.27 -7.88 -12.79
N ILE A 239 1.23 -7.02 -13.79
CA ILE A 239 0.63 -5.69 -13.73
C ILE A 239 -0.48 -5.69 -14.79
N ASP A 240 -1.72 -5.72 -14.33
CA ASP A 240 -2.87 -5.63 -15.22
C ASP A 240 -3.06 -4.21 -15.71
N ALA A 241 -3.41 -4.05 -16.98
CA ALA A 241 -3.78 -2.78 -17.57
C ALA A 241 -5.18 -2.84 -18.15
N PHE A 242 -6.02 -1.88 -17.77
CA PHE A 242 -7.35 -1.68 -18.32
C PHE A 242 -7.36 -0.38 -19.10
N THR A 243 -7.69 -0.41 -20.39
CA THR A 243 -7.92 0.83 -21.13
C THR A 243 -9.27 1.42 -20.73
N VAL A 244 -9.38 2.74 -20.72
CA VAL A 244 -10.57 3.47 -20.29
C VAL A 244 -11.18 4.17 -21.50
N GLY A 245 -12.43 3.83 -21.79
CA GLY A 245 -13.18 4.42 -22.88
C GLY A 245 -13.57 5.87 -22.61
N ALA A 246 -13.94 6.60 -23.65
CA ALA A 246 -14.48 7.97 -23.52
C ALA A 246 -15.83 8.03 -22.77
N ASP A 247 -16.48 6.88 -22.59
CA ASP A 247 -17.66 6.69 -21.73
C ASP A 247 -17.31 6.46 -20.24
N GLY A 248 -16.01 6.44 -19.91
CA GLY A 248 -15.48 6.25 -18.56
C GLY A 248 -15.35 4.79 -18.13
N TYR A 249 -15.66 3.82 -19.00
CA TYR A 249 -15.62 2.40 -18.67
C TYR A 249 -14.24 1.79 -18.94
N ALA A 250 -13.72 1.06 -17.96
CA ALA A 250 -12.57 0.18 -18.11
C ALA A 250 -12.90 -0.99 -19.05
N SER A 251 -11.90 -1.44 -19.80
CA SER A 251 -12.00 -2.58 -20.72
C SER A 251 -12.50 -3.83 -19.99
N ALA A 252 -13.33 -4.64 -20.67
CA ALA A 252 -13.93 -5.84 -20.08
C ALA A 252 -12.89 -6.85 -19.56
N THR A 253 -11.73 -6.91 -20.22
CA THR A 253 -10.61 -7.79 -19.90
C THR A 253 -9.34 -6.96 -19.79
N PRO A 254 -8.47 -7.19 -18.79
CA PRO A 254 -7.19 -6.54 -18.71
C PRO A 254 -6.18 -7.12 -19.69
N ILE A 255 -5.16 -6.33 -19.98
CA ILE A 255 -3.90 -6.79 -20.55
C ILE A 255 -2.96 -7.12 -19.39
N ALA A 256 -2.57 -8.38 -19.28
CA ALA A 256 -1.63 -8.83 -18.25
C ALA A 256 -0.19 -8.56 -18.71
N ASN A 257 0.47 -7.58 -18.09
CA ASN A 257 1.89 -7.30 -18.31
C ASN A 257 2.75 -8.08 -17.31
N ALA A 258 3.89 -8.60 -17.75
CA ALA A 258 4.85 -9.19 -16.84
C ALA A 258 5.61 -8.09 -16.07
N SER A 259 5.60 -8.17 -14.74
CA SER A 259 6.52 -7.43 -13.90
C SER A 259 7.93 -8.01 -14.02
N ASN A 260 8.94 -7.14 -13.99
CA ASN A 260 10.35 -7.51 -14.11
C ASN A 260 10.81 -8.32 -12.89
N GLY A 261 10.54 -7.80 -11.70
CA GLY A 261 10.84 -8.42 -10.42
C GLY A 261 9.65 -9.15 -9.82
N LEU A 262 9.90 -9.75 -8.66
CA LEU A 262 8.94 -10.59 -7.97
C LEU A 262 8.05 -9.77 -7.04
N ARG A 263 6.76 -10.10 -7.01
CA ARG A 263 5.76 -9.46 -6.12
C ARG A 263 5.77 -7.92 -6.30
N PRO A 264 5.35 -7.41 -7.47
CA PRO A 264 5.14 -5.97 -7.65
C PRO A 264 4.07 -5.52 -6.64
N PHE A 265 4.42 -4.57 -5.78
CA PHE A 265 3.57 -4.11 -4.71
C PHE A 265 2.80 -2.86 -5.10
N SER A 266 3.50 -1.77 -5.37
CA SER A 266 2.91 -0.48 -5.76
C SER A 266 3.59 0.09 -6.99
N LEU A 267 2.96 1.11 -7.56
CA LEU A 267 3.49 1.85 -8.68
C LEU A 267 3.21 3.35 -8.55
N ALA A 268 4.00 4.15 -9.25
CA ALA A 268 3.78 5.60 -9.33
C ALA A 268 4.25 6.11 -10.69
N PHE A 269 3.51 7.05 -11.25
CA PHE A 269 3.79 7.64 -12.55
C PHE A 269 4.63 8.92 -12.46
N ARG A 270 5.41 9.14 -13.51
CA ARG A 270 5.82 10.45 -13.98
C ARG A 270 4.80 10.95 -15.00
N ASP A 271 4.77 12.26 -15.24
CA ASP A 271 3.86 12.88 -16.22
C ASP A 271 4.12 12.48 -17.67
N ASP A 272 5.29 11.88 -17.96
CA ASP A 272 5.69 11.40 -19.29
C ASP A 272 5.32 9.94 -19.55
N ASP A 273 4.33 9.40 -18.81
CA ASP A 273 3.86 8.00 -18.87
C ASP A 273 4.92 6.95 -18.50
N THR A 274 6.07 7.38 -17.99
CA THR A 274 7.03 6.48 -17.33
C THR A 274 6.50 6.11 -15.94
N LEU A 275 6.46 4.82 -15.61
CA LEU A 275 6.11 4.38 -14.26
C LEU A 275 7.29 3.74 -13.54
N ALA A 276 7.36 3.95 -12.23
CA ALA A 276 8.17 3.15 -11.31
C ALA A 276 7.29 2.09 -10.65
N VAL A 277 7.83 0.88 -10.48
CA VAL A 277 7.19 -0.23 -9.76
C VAL A 277 8.13 -0.69 -8.66
N VAL A 278 7.62 -0.83 -7.45
CA VAL A 278 8.38 -1.39 -6.33
C VAL A 278 8.07 -2.86 -6.15
N GLU A 279 9.13 -3.65 -5.98
CA GLU A 279 9.08 -5.11 -5.95
C GLU A 279 9.62 -5.59 -4.60
N SER A 280 8.78 -6.29 -3.84
CA SER A 280 9.11 -6.68 -2.47
C SER A 280 9.93 -7.96 -2.40
N PHE A 281 10.00 -8.73 -3.50
CA PHE A 281 10.72 -10.01 -3.59
C PHE A 281 10.34 -10.99 -2.46
N ASN A 282 9.04 -11.09 -2.16
CA ASN A 282 8.50 -11.95 -1.10
C ASN A 282 9.13 -11.71 0.28
N ALA A 283 9.48 -10.45 0.56
CA ALA A 283 10.12 -10.03 1.81
C ALA A 283 11.44 -10.79 2.11
N PHE A 284 12.15 -11.27 1.07
CA PHE A 284 13.49 -11.81 1.28
C PHE A 284 14.45 -10.71 1.73
N ASP A 285 15.34 -11.06 2.67
CA ASP A 285 16.28 -10.13 3.27
C ASP A 285 17.12 -9.42 2.20
N ASN A 286 17.09 -8.08 2.22
CA ASN A 286 17.86 -7.20 1.34
C ASN A 286 17.64 -7.44 -0.16
N ALA A 287 16.49 -8.01 -0.54
CA ALA A 287 16.20 -8.39 -1.92
C ALA A 287 15.34 -7.37 -2.67
N SER A 288 14.79 -6.37 -1.99
CA SER A 288 13.86 -5.43 -2.62
C SER A 288 14.52 -4.53 -3.66
N ALA A 289 13.71 -4.08 -4.61
CA ALA A 289 14.14 -3.27 -5.74
C ALA A 289 13.01 -2.39 -6.28
N ALA A 290 13.37 -1.51 -7.21
CA ALA A 290 12.42 -0.81 -8.06
C ALA A 290 12.78 -1.01 -9.53
N SER A 291 11.78 -1.15 -10.39
CA SER A 291 11.92 -1.20 -11.84
C SER A 291 11.16 -0.04 -12.49
N SER A 292 11.47 0.29 -13.75
CA SER A 292 10.73 1.31 -14.50
C SER A 292 10.30 0.84 -15.87
N TYR A 293 9.19 1.40 -16.35
CA TYR A 293 8.54 1.01 -17.59
C TYR A 293 8.01 2.21 -18.34
N GLU A 294 7.96 2.10 -19.66
CA GLU A 294 7.17 2.93 -20.54
C GLU A 294 5.77 2.31 -20.68
N LEU A 295 4.73 3.11 -20.47
CA LEU A 295 3.36 2.74 -20.78
C LEU A 295 3.00 3.17 -22.20
N PHE A 296 2.41 2.26 -22.98
CA PHE A 296 1.80 2.59 -24.27
C PHE A 296 0.28 2.72 -24.13
N ASP A 297 -0.35 3.54 -24.98
CA ASP A 297 -1.81 3.80 -25.02
C ASP A 297 -2.69 2.54 -24.97
N GLY A 298 -2.18 1.43 -25.52
CA GLY A 298 -2.88 0.15 -25.51
C GLY A 298 -2.90 -0.56 -24.16
N GLY A 299 -2.14 -0.09 -23.15
CA GLY A 299 -1.97 -0.72 -21.84
C GLY A 299 -0.77 -1.68 -21.74
N SER A 300 0.02 -1.85 -22.81
CA SER A 300 1.23 -2.66 -22.75
C SER A 300 2.38 -1.90 -22.08
N LEU A 301 3.22 -2.60 -21.32
CA LEU A 301 4.41 -2.06 -20.66
C LEU A 301 5.70 -2.54 -21.32
N ALA A 302 6.64 -1.64 -21.57
CA ALA A 302 8.02 -1.99 -21.90
C ALA A 302 8.96 -1.62 -20.76
N VAL A 303 9.82 -2.56 -20.36
CA VAL A 303 10.83 -2.32 -19.33
C VAL A 303 11.86 -1.30 -19.83
N ILE A 304 12.03 -0.21 -19.07
CA ILE A 304 13.15 0.74 -19.22
C ILE A 304 14.29 0.30 -18.32
N SER A 305 14.02 0.14 -17.02
CA SER A 305 14.97 -0.41 -16.05
C SER A 305 14.45 -1.71 -15.49
N GLY A 306 15.27 -2.77 -15.56
CA GLY A 306 15.03 -3.94 -14.72
C GLY A 306 15.18 -3.61 -13.23
N SER A 307 14.87 -4.57 -12.36
CA SER A 307 14.95 -4.40 -10.91
C SER A 307 16.30 -3.81 -10.47
N VAL A 308 16.28 -2.56 -10.00
CA VAL A 308 17.41 -1.83 -9.41
C VAL A 308 17.38 -2.05 -7.89
N PRO A 309 18.26 -2.91 -7.33
CA PRO A 309 18.18 -3.29 -5.92
C PRO A 309 18.45 -2.10 -5.00
N ASN A 310 17.68 -1.96 -3.92
CA ASN A 310 17.99 -0.99 -2.84
C ASN A 310 18.72 -1.63 -1.65
N GLY A 311 18.84 -2.96 -1.62
CA GLY A 311 19.47 -3.68 -0.52
C GLY A 311 18.64 -3.63 0.77
N GLN A 312 17.34 -3.42 0.68
CA GLN A 312 16.41 -3.35 1.81
C GLN A 312 15.40 -4.51 1.76
N THR A 313 14.67 -4.68 2.86
CA THR A 313 13.71 -5.77 3.04
C THR A 313 12.29 -5.24 2.98
N ASP A 314 11.49 -5.88 2.13
CA ASP A 314 10.05 -5.66 1.95
C ASP A 314 9.72 -4.19 1.63
N SER A 315 10.32 -3.66 0.56
CA SER A 315 9.89 -2.41 -0.06
C SER A 315 8.50 -2.58 -0.66
N CYS A 316 7.59 -1.70 -0.29
CA CYS A 316 6.17 -1.86 -0.60
C CYS A 316 5.56 -0.63 -1.26
N TRP A 317 5.65 0.55 -0.65
CA TRP A 317 5.03 1.78 -1.18
C TRP A 317 6.03 2.62 -1.99
N VAL A 318 5.53 3.41 -2.94
CA VAL A 318 6.34 4.29 -3.79
C VAL A 318 5.63 5.59 -4.12
N VAL A 319 6.38 6.69 -4.12
CA VAL A 319 5.95 7.98 -4.69
C VAL A 319 7.01 8.50 -5.65
N VAL A 320 6.57 9.24 -6.66
CA VAL A 320 7.41 10.02 -7.57
C VAL A 320 7.24 11.49 -7.22
N THR A 321 8.33 12.25 -7.20
CA THR A 321 8.29 13.68 -6.87
C THR A 321 7.64 14.51 -7.98
N GLU A 322 6.94 15.58 -7.62
CA GLU A 322 6.26 16.49 -8.57
C GLU A 322 7.20 17.13 -9.61
N ASP A 323 8.49 17.30 -9.26
CA ASP A 323 9.51 17.76 -10.21
C ASP A 323 10.00 16.67 -11.17
N GLN A 324 9.45 15.47 -11.05
CA GLN A 324 9.75 14.29 -11.84
C GLN A 324 11.23 13.90 -11.82
N ARG A 325 11.94 14.11 -10.69
CA ARG A 325 13.36 13.76 -10.61
C ARG A 325 13.64 12.54 -9.74
N TYR A 326 12.80 12.27 -8.75
CA TYR A 326 13.07 11.28 -7.73
C TYR A 326 11.90 10.34 -7.49
N ALA A 327 12.21 9.15 -7.00
CA ALA A 327 11.25 8.24 -6.41
C ALA A 327 11.71 7.83 -5.01
N TYR A 328 10.76 7.73 -4.08
CA TYR A 328 11.00 7.28 -2.72
C TYR A 328 10.17 6.04 -2.43
N THR A 329 10.77 5.05 -1.77
CA THR A 329 10.07 3.84 -1.37
C THR A 329 10.17 3.59 0.13
N ALA A 330 9.06 3.15 0.72
CA ALA A 330 8.98 2.72 2.11
C ALA A 330 9.33 1.23 2.22
N ASN A 331 10.30 0.93 3.06
CA ASN A 331 10.79 -0.43 3.29
C ASN A 331 10.23 -0.97 4.59
N PHE A 332 9.09 -1.66 4.50
CA PHE A 332 8.33 -2.15 5.63
C PHE A 332 9.18 -2.99 6.58
N GLY A 333 9.88 -3.98 6.03
CA GLY A 333 10.60 -4.99 6.80
C GLY A 333 11.90 -4.49 7.43
N SER A 334 12.47 -3.42 6.89
CA SER A 334 13.74 -2.84 7.37
C SER A 334 13.58 -1.51 8.11
N GLY A 335 12.39 -0.89 8.08
CA GLY A 335 12.13 0.35 8.80
C GLY A 335 12.86 1.55 8.22
N THR A 336 13.02 1.60 6.89
CA THR A 336 13.79 2.63 6.17
C THR A 336 13.01 3.21 4.99
N ILE A 337 13.58 4.27 4.41
CA ILE A 337 13.22 4.81 3.10
C ILE A 337 14.40 4.59 2.15
N SER A 338 14.15 4.18 0.91
CA SER A 338 15.15 4.24 -0.17
C SER A 338 14.81 5.34 -1.16
N SER A 339 15.82 5.87 -1.83
CA SER A 339 15.67 6.93 -2.84
C SER A 339 16.31 6.54 -4.17
N TYR A 340 15.62 6.90 -5.25
CA TYR A 340 16.06 6.69 -6.62
C TYR A 340 15.97 8.02 -7.39
N SER A 341 16.81 8.16 -8.42
CA SER A 341 16.70 9.22 -9.42
C SER A 341 16.23 8.63 -10.74
N PHE A 342 15.57 9.47 -11.54
CA PHE A 342 15.24 9.18 -12.93
C PHE A 342 16.27 9.80 -13.88
N GLY A 343 16.69 9.01 -14.87
CA GLY A 343 17.37 9.48 -16.07
C GLY A 343 16.40 10.15 -17.04
N PRO A 344 16.92 10.82 -18.09
CA PRO A 344 16.10 11.53 -19.07
C PRO A 344 15.12 10.64 -19.85
N SER A 345 15.39 9.34 -19.96
CA SER A 345 14.52 8.36 -20.63
C SER A 345 13.81 7.44 -19.64
N GLY A 346 13.73 7.84 -18.35
CA GLY A 346 13.02 7.09 -17.32
C GLY A 346 13.86 6.01 -16.63
N GLU A 347 15.17 5.97 -16.85
CA GLU A 347 16.05 4.98 -16.22
C GLU A 347 16.18 5.24 -14.71
N LEU A 348 15.97 4.21 -13.88
CA LEU A 348 16.14 4.34 -12.44
C LEU A 348 17.59 4.14 -12.05
N THR A 349 18.09 5.01 -11.17
CA THR A 349 19.38 4.84 -10.49
C THR A 349 19.17 5.00 -8.99
N LEU A 350 19.58 4.01 -8.20
CA LEU A 350 19.58 4.11 -6.74
C LEU A 350 20.50 5.26 -6.31
N ILE A 351 19.97 6.17 -5.49
CA ILE A 351 20.76 7.21 -4.82
C ILE A 351 21.27 6.65 -3.49
N GLU A 352 20.34 6.22 -2.64
CA GLU A 352 20.64 5.73 -1.30
C GLU A 352 19.67 4.60 -0.93
N GLY A 353 20.21 3.43 -0.55
CA GLY A 353 19.42 2.31 -0.04
C GLY A 353 18.74 2.64 1.28
N THR A 354 19.39 3.42 2.14
CA THR A 354 18.85 3.91 3.41
C THR A 354 18.87 5.44 3.45
N ALA A 355 18.00 6.05 2.65
CA ALA A 355 17.80 7.52 2.62
C ALA A 355 17.36 8.07 3.98
N ALA A 356 16.59 7.28 4.74
CA ALA A 356 16.29 7.54 6.14
C ALA A 356 16.07 6.22 6.91
N PHE A 357 16.40 6.24 8.19
CA PHE A 357 16.07 5.17 9.14
C PHE A 357 15.00 5.65 10.11
N LEU A 358 13.89 4.92 10.17
CA LEU A 358 12.70 5.27 10.96
C LEU A 358 12.60 4.45 12.25
N GLY A 359 13.49 3.46 12.42
CA GLY A 359 13.54 2.54 13.55
C GLY A 359 13.10 1.12 13.15
N ASP A 360 13.68 0.11 13.80
CA ASP A 360 13.45 -1.31 13.48
C ASP A 360 11.98 -1.75 13.63
N THR A 361 11.22 -1.04 14.46
CA THR A 361 9.80 -1.33 14.71
C THR A 361 8.87 -0.31 14.08
N SER A 362 9.38 0.54 13.19
CA SER A 362 8.58 1.63 12.60
C SER A 362 7.49 1.13 11.67
N GLN A 363 7.77 0.07 10.90
CA GLN A 363 6.87 -0.48 9.89
C GLN A 363 6.26 0.64 9.03
N PRO A 364 7.09 1.32 8.21
CA PRO A 364 6.60 2.41 7.38
C PRO A 364 5.64 1.85 6.34
N VAL A 365 4.44 2.44 6.29
CA VAL A 365 3.37 2.12 5.37
C VAL A 365 2.82 3.40 4.80
N ASP A 366 2.56 3.41 3.50
CA ASP A 366 2.05 4.57 2.76
C ASP A 366 2.93 5.83 2.81
N LEU A 367 2.90 6.57 1.71
CA LEU A 367 3.75 7.72 1.46
C LEU A 367 2.90 8.79 0.79
N SER A 368 3.09 10.05 1.17
CA SER A 368 2.41 11.15 0.48
C SER A 368 3.29 12.38 0.45
N LEU A 369 3.22 13.11 -0.67
CA LEU A 369 3.92 14.35 -0.90
C LEU A 369 3.02 15.53 -0.58
N SER A 370 3.60 16.67 -0.22
CA SER A 370 2.91 17.96 -0.31
C SER A 370 2.67 18.37 -1.76
N ASP A 371 1.67 19.23 -2.02
CA ASP A 371 1.35 19.74 -3.38
C ASP A 371 2.55 20.45 -4.05
N ASP A 372 3.41 21.06 -3.25
CA ASP A 372 4.61 21.76 -3.70
C ASP A 372 5.80 20.81 -3.97
N GLY A 373 5.63 19.51 -3.70
CA GLY A 373 6.65 18.47 -3.84
C GLY A 373 7.84 18.60 -2.88
N GLN A 374 7.80 19.53 -1.92
CA GLN A 374 8.95 19.83 -1.06
C GLN A 374 9.03 18.92 0.17
N PHE A 375 7.94 18.27 0.55
CA PHE A 375 7.84 17.49 1.77
C PHE A 375 7.30 16.10 1.51
N LEU A 376 7.90 15.12 2.20
CA LEU A 376 7.50 13.73 2.19
C LEU A 376 7.00 13.32 3.58
N TYR A 377 5.84 12.68 3.60
CA TYR A 377 5.20 12.16 4.80
C TYR A 377 5.07 10.66 4.73
N LEU A 378 5.24 10.00 5.89
CA LEU A 378 5.17 8.55 6.02
C LEU A 378 4.33 8.16 7.21
N LEU A 379 3.41 7.21 7.01
CA LEU A 379 2.66 6.61 8.10
C LEU A 379 3.48 5.45 8.69
N LEU A 380 3.68 5.45 10.00
CA LEU A 380 4.47 4.44 10.71
C LEU A 380 3.51 3.56 11.52
N ARG A 381 3.08 2.45 10.94
CA ARG A 381 2.08 1.55 11.55
C ARG A 381 2.57 0.95 12.86
N GLY A 382 3.85 0.59 12.92
CA GLY A 382 4.44 -0.10 14.06
C GLY A 382 4.59 0.80 15.29
N THR A 383 4.50 2.12 15.12
CA THR A 383 4.60 3.10 16.22
C THR A 383 3.38 4.02 16.35
N GLY A 384 2.38 3.90 15.46
CA GLY A 384 1.20 4.76 15.47
C GLY A 384 1.55 6.24 15.27
N ALA A 385 2.42 6.53 14.30
CA ALA A 385 3.01 7.85 14.10
C ALA A 385 3.04 8.27 12.63
N VAL A 386 3.30 9.56 12.39
CA VAL A 386 3.61 10.09 11.05
C VAL A 386 4.99 10.74 11.10
N ALA A 387 5.89 10.34 10.20
CA ALA A 387 7.19 10.97 10.01
C ALA A 387 7.12 12.01 8.89
N ALA A 388 7.90 13.08 9.04
CA ALA A 388 7.99 14.16 8.06
C ALA A 388 9.44 14.40 7.64
N PHE A 389 9.63 14.65 6.35
CA PHE A 389 10.93 14.96 5.74
C PHE A 389 10.80 16.12 4.77
N ARG A 390 11.84 16.94 4.70
CA ARG A 390 12.05 17.86 3.57
C ARG A 390 12.88 17.14 2.52
N ILE A 391 12.45 17.26 1.27
CA ILE A 391 13.18 16.80 0.10
C ILE A 391 14.15 17.90 -0.31
N GLU A 392 15.44 17.59 -0.31
CA GLU A 392 16.48 18.52 -0.76
C GLU A 392 16.66 18.46 -2.28
N ASP A 393 17.26 19.49 -2.87
CA ASP A 393 17.45 19.62 -4.34
C ASP A 393 18.19 18.44 -5.00
N ASN A 394 18.98 17.69 -4.21
CA ASN A 394 19.74 16.53 -4.64
C ASN A 394 19.02 15.19 -4.39
N GLY A 395 17.78 15.21 -3.90
CA GLY A 395 16.98 14.03 -3.57
C GLY A 395 17.26 13.44 -2.19
N SER A 396 18.16 14.03 -1.39
CA SER A 396 18.34 13.60 0.01
C SER A 396 17.20 14.09 0.90
N LEU A 397 17.01 13.42 2.04
CA LEU A 397 15.92 13.71 2.97
C LEU A 397 16.46 14.32 4.27
N THR A 398 15.92 15.47 4.66
CA THR A 398 16.15 16.06 5.99
C THR A 398 14.95 15.77 6.88
N SER A 399 15.17 15.07 8.00
CA SER A 399 14.08 14.79 8.94
C SER A 399 13.54 16.07 9.59
N LEU A 400 12.22 16.21 9.59
CA LEU A 400 11.47 17.26 10.28
C LEU A 400 10.83 16.75 11.59
N GLY A 401 11.12 15.49 11.95
CA GLY A 401 10.63 14.84 13.14
C GLY A 401 9.51 13.84 12.89
N VAL A 402 9.00 13.29 13.99
CA VAL A 402 7.96 12.27 14.03
C VAL A 402 6.88 12.74 15.00
N VAL A 403 5.63 12.67 14.58
CA VAL A 403 4.47 13.02 15.41
C VAL A 403 3.70 11.75 15.77
N THR A 404 3.56 11.49 17.06
CA THR A 404 2.92 10.28 17.58
C THR A 404 1.49 10.54 18.05
N GLY A 405 0.71 9.46 18.16
CA GLY A 405 -0.60 9.44 18.81
C GLY A 405 -1.78 9.63 17.86
N GLY A 406 -2.94 9.12 18.28
CA GLY A 406 -4.18 9.15 17.50
C GLY A 406 -4.33 8.04 16.46
N LEU A 407 -3.22 7.42 16.05
CA LEU A 407 -3.21 6.23 15.22
C LEU A 407 -3.00 5.00 16.11
N PRO A 408 -3.63 3.87 15.80
CA PRO A 408 -3.36 2.63 16.50
C PRO A 408 -1.93 2.14 16.24
N VAL A 409 -1.39 1.41 17.21
CA VAL A 409 -0.05 0.82 17.15
C VAL A 409 -0.19 -0.64 16.77
N ALA A 410 0.52 -1.09 15.74
CA ALA A 410 0.47 -2.46 15.23
C ALA A 410 -0.90 -2.93 14.68
N ASP A 411 -2.00 -2.20 14.95
CA ASP A 411 -3.29 -2.46 14.33
C ASP A 411 -3.36 -1.67 13.01
N GLY A 412 -3.21 -2.37 11.88
CA GLY A 412 -3.79 -2.09 10.57
C GLY A 412 -3.72 -0.70 9.91
N ALA A 413 -3.21 0.37 10.54
CA ALA A 413 -3.27 1.74 10.02
C ALA A 413 -2.74 1.78 8.60
N SER A 414 -3.52 2.36 7.70
CA SER A 414 -3.29 2.33 6.26
C SER A 414 -4.02 3.50 5.61
N GLY A 415 -3.34 4.24 4.75
CA GLY A 415 -3.87 5.45 4.13
C GLY A 415 -3.23 6.71 4.68
N LEU A 416 -2.55 7.42 3.78
CA LEU A 416 -1.97 8.73 4.01
C LEU A 416 -2.24 9.62 2.80
N ALA A 417 -2.74 10.83 3.05
CA ALA A 417 -2.90 11.85 2.02
C ALA A 417 -2.42 13.19 2.56
N ALA A 418 -1.64 13.91 1.78
CA ALA A 418 -1.07 15.21 2.13
C ALA A 418 -1.29 16.20 0.98
N TYR A 419 -1.33 17.48 1.32
CA TYR A 419 -1.32 18.57 0.37
C TYR A 419 -0.66 19.83 0.91
#